data_AF-A0AAU2B4M0-F1
#
_entry.id   AF-A0AAU2B4M0-F1
#
_cell.length_a   1.000
_cell.length_b   1.000
_cell.length_c   1.000
_cell.angle_alpha   90.00
_cell.angle_beta   90.00
_cell.angle_gamma   90.00
#
_symmetry.space_group_name_H-M   'P 1'
#
loop_
_entity.id
_entity.type
_entity.pdbx_description
1 polymer ?
#
loop_
_entity_poly.entity_id
_entity_poly.type
_entity_poly.pdbx_seq_one_letter_code
_entity_poly.pdbx_strand_id
1 'polypeptide(L)'
;MDNGNHDGLGDYWDPLPTARRLLIEHPYLDQFDGLWEERNWRNVPGPFYGAQTDSMQMGRHDAPFHLAYDDAHGPLAGMEFVYRQPVGPSQTFDLLNGCFFGHGGFAMDGDEHWSVPAVREWWQERGRVREWAFGVSDRWSRVRGEYRVHFRDAAQGLRDCAAYLDHGLEEYLRRYLFWLAERRPRRTGESLPLLERPRSGTTGQPAAATPGGGVSAAAAPVPAPGTAKPLLAGYFVAVPERMTGPGAPSGAERLTTASDCLIDRLPQDGCWFDTAQEALEACAPLRGLEEAYVYAMLVPADHTAGFVADIRAAATYEPVLLTHLDGRVGKEDGHGDRTTIPQLAEGGREIGWEVLGYDYGLLHTWLCNDLHQDAVRSLGVVTDERGLLPSRDAAERVAAWANTLGDTKPVTWFPAALIEWDIPVESRFVPITTGAPQLPPQQPWWDRLVRRARPTSRGPARQAPSPTAVLGRSTSEEFAGRAESS
;
A
#
# COMPACT_ATOMS: atom_id res chain seq x y z
N MET A 1 -4.92 -7.99 37.17
CA MET A 1 -3.52 -7.54 37.18
C MET A 1 -2.78 -8.47 36.25
N ASP A 2 -2.65 -8.06 35.00
CA ASP A 2 -1.88 -8.77 33.99
C ASP A 2 -1.03 -7.70 33.31
N ASN A 3 0.29 -7.89 33.38
CA ASN A 3 1.29 -6.87 33.10
C ASN A 3 1.48 -6.73 31.58
N GLY A 4 0.85 -5.70 31.01
CA GLY A 4 0.98 -5.29 29.61
C GLY A 4 2.43 -4.97 29.27
N ASN A 5 3.06 -5.98 28.68
CA ASN A 5 4.44 -6.04 28.25
C ASN A 5 4.71 -5.01 27.13
N HIS A 6 5.88 -4.38 27.20
CA HIS A 6 6.41 -3.45 26.21
C HIS A 6 6.49 -4.10 24.81
N ASP A 7 5.65 -3.69 23.88
CA ASP A 7 5.68 -4.17 22.49
C ASP A 7 6.72 -3.36 21.70
N GLY A 8 7.99 -3.77 21.86
CA GLY A 8 9.14 -3.13 21.24
C GLY A 8 9.28 -3.43 19.75
N LEU A 9 10.18 -2.64 19.14
CA LEU A 9 10.88 -2.85 17.88
C LEU A 9 11.51 -4.27 17.81
N GLY A 10 10.65 -5.26 17.58
CA GLY A 10 10.80 -6.65 18.02
C GLY A 10 11.89 -7.45 17.32
N ASP A 11 12.16 -8.63 17.88
CA ASP A 11 13.07 -9.63 17.33
C ASP A 11 12.54 -10.27 16.03
N TYR A 12 13.22 -11.30 15.51
CA TYR A 12 12.72 -12.07 14.38
C TYR A 12 11.31 -12.61 14.65
N TRP A 13 10.38 -12.34 13.73
CA TRP A 13 9.04 -12.94 13.73
C TRP A 13 9.09 -14.24 12.91
N ASP A 14 8.89 -15.39 13.55
CA ASP A 14 8.74 -16.67 12.86
C ASP A 14 7.31 -16.79 12.29
N PRO A 15 7.12 -16.79 10.96
CA PRO A 15 5.80 -16.85 10.37
C PRO A 15 5.23 -18.27 10.27
N LEU A 16 6.04 -19.33 10.45
CA LEU A 16 5.61 -20.71 10.22
C LEU A 16 4.47 -21.18 11.13
N PRO A 17 4.44 -20.85 12.45
CA PRO A 17 3.30 -21.19 13.30
C PRO A 17 2.00 -20.56 12.83
N THR A 18 2.05 -19.32 12.34
CA THR A 18 0.88 -18.65 11.77
C THR A 18 0.46 -19.32 10.48
N ALA A 19 1.40 -19.55 9.57
CA ALA A 19 1.11 -20.14 8.27
C ALA A 19 0.46 -21.52 8.41
N ARG A 20 1.01 -22.39 9.26
CA ARG A 20 0.43 -23.71 9.55
C ARG A 20 -0.99 -23.62 10.10
N ARG A 21 -1.28 -22.66 11.00
CA ARG A 21 -2.65 -22.43 11.48
C ARG A 21 -3.58 -22.00 10.35
N LEU A 22 -3.15 -21.03 9.54
CA LEU A 22 -3.94 -20.53 8.41
C LEU A 22 -4.22 -21.63 7.38
N LEU A 23 -3.25 -22.51 7.09
CA LEU A 23 -3.44 -23.65 6.19
C LEU A 23 -4.44 -24.67 6.72
N ILE A 24 -4.52 -24.87 8.04
CA ILE A 24 -5.57 -25.71 8.65
C ILE A 24 -6.95 -25.03 8.52
N GLU A 25 -7.03 -23.72 8.76
CA GLU A 25 -8.27 -22.94 8.69
C GLU A 25 -8.75 -22.73 7.24
N HIS A 26 -7.81 -22.68 6.29
CA HIS A 26 -8.02 -22.40 4.87
C HIS A 26 -7.19 -23.36 4.00
N PRO A 27 -7.58 -24.65 3.89
CA PRO A 27 -6.79 -25.65 3.16
C PRO A 27 -6.58 -25.35 1.68
N TYR A 28 -7.42 -24.51 1.08
CA TYR A 28 -7.25 -24.08 -0.32
C TYR A 28 -5.97 -23.26 -0.53
N LEU A 29 -5.43 -22.63 0.52
CA LEU A 29 -4.16 -21.89 0.47
C LEU A 29 -2.92 -22.80 0.38
N ASP A 30 -3.08 -24.12 0.49
CA ASP A 30 -1.96 -25.07 0.44
C ASP A 30 -1.47 -25.27 -1.00
N GLN A 31 -0.55 -24.38 -1.42
CA GLN A 31 0.13 -24.41 -2.71
C GLN A 31 1.64 -24.67 -2.54
N PHE A 32 2.02 -25.40 -1.49
CA PHE A 32 3.42 -25.56 -1.07
C PHE A 32 4.04 -26.88 -1.56
N ASP A 33 4.26 -26.99 -2.87
CA ASP A 33 4.89 -28.14 -3.53
C ASP A 33 6.24 -27.81 -4.20
N GLY A 34 6.74 -26.58 -4.05
CA GLY A 34 8.01 -26.13 -4.59
C GLY A 34 9.22 -26.87 -4.02
N LEU A 35 10.25 -27.05 -4.86
CA LEU A 35 11.49 -27.72 -4.49
C LEU A 35 12.64 -26.72 -4.26
N TRP A 36 13.47 -26.97 -3.25
CA TRP A 36 14.58 -26.09 -2.88
C TRP A 36 15.62 -25.94 -4.00
N GLU A 37 15.88 -27.01 -4.74
CA GLU A 37 16.81 -27.03 -5.87
C GLU A 37 16.33 -26.15 -7.03
N GLU A 38 15.03 -25.89 -7.09
CA GLU A 38 14.35 -25.09 -8.12
C GLU A 38 14.12 -23.64 -7.68
N ARG A 39 14.53 -23.27 -6.46
CA ARG A 39 14.30 -21.93 -5.92
C ARG A 39 14.82 -20.84 -6.87
N ASN A 40 14.03 -19.78 -7.03
CA ASN A 40 14.52 -18.58 -7.70
C ASN A 40 15.69 -17.99 -6.90
N TRP A 41 16.83 -17.76 -7.54
CA TRP A 41 18.02 -17.21 -6.86
C TRP A 41 17.80 -15.79 -6.30
N ARG A 42 16.72 -15.13 -6.72
CA ARG A 42 16.31 -13.78 -6.28
C ARG A 42 15.46 -13.78 -5.00
N ASN A 43 15.00 -14.94 -4.52
CA ASN A 43 14.27 -15.01 -3.25
C ASN A 43 15.12 -14.42 -2.13
N VAL A 44 14.53 -13.53 -1.33
CA VAL A 44 15.15 -13.06 -0.10
C VAL A 44 15.19 -14.22 0.91
N PRO A 45 16.34 -14.49 1.55
CA PRO A 45 16.46 -15.59 2.50
C PRO A 45 15.40 -15.53 3.60
N GLY A 46 14.81 -16.68 3.89
CA GLY A 46 13.67 -16.79 4.80
C GLY A 46 12.93 -18.10 4.61
N PRO A 47 11.87 -18.33 5.40
CA PRO A 47 11.11 -19.57 5.34
C PRO A 47 10.36 -19.76 4.02
N PHE A 48 9.84 -18.69 3.41
CA PHE A 48 9.08 -18.78 2.15
C PHE A 48 9.96 -18.51 0.94
N TYR A 49 9.72 -19.24 -0.15
CA TYR A 49 10.36 -18.95 -1.44
C TYR A 49 9.51 -19.43 -2.60
N GLY A 50 9.67 -18.79 -3.76
CA GLY A 50 9.18 -19.29 -5.04
C GLY A 50 10.22 -20.19 -5.71
N ALA A 51 9.80 -21.34 -6.21
CA ALA A 51 10.60 -22.28 -6.99
C ALA A 51 10.19 -22.21 -8.47
N GLN A 52 9.85 -23.35 -9.09
CA GLN A 52 9.14 -23.37 -10.37
C GLN A 52 7.65 -23.02 -10.15
N THR A 53 7.37 -21.78 -9.80
CA THR A 53 5.98 -21.29 -9.77
C THR A 53 5.39 -21.30 -11.17
N ASP A 54 4.08 -21.14 -11.26
CA ASP A 54 3.46 -20.89 -12.54
C ASP A 54 3.93 -19.55 -13.15
N SER A 55 3.41 -19.29 -14.34
CA SER A 55 3.75 -18.10 -15.14
C SER A 55 2.59 -17.11 -15.27
N MET A 56 1.51 -17.30 -14.50
CA MET A 56 0.31 -16.47 -14.59
C MET A 56 0.49 -15.09 -13.96
N GLN A 57 1.45 -14.91 -13.06
CA GLN A 57 1.84 -13.61 -12.52
C GLN A 57 0.66 -12.88 -11.86
N MET A 58 -0.02 -13.56 -10.94
CA MET A 58 -1.22 -13.05 -10.27
C MET A 58 -1.00 -12.80 -8.78
N GLY A 59 0.02 -13.39 -8.17
CA GLY A 59 0.24 -13.33 -6.73
C GLY A 59 0.47 -11.92 -6.17
N ARG A 60 0.92 -10.97 -6.99
CA ARG A 60 1.06 -9.56 -6.54
C ARG A 60 -0.25 -8.85 -6.30
N HIS A 61 -1.37 -9.30 -6.87
CA HIS A 61 -2.66 -8.66 -6.60
C HIS A 61 -3.01 -8.75 -5.10
N ASP A 62 -2.66 -9.87 -4.47
CA ASP A 62 -2.95 -10.14 -3.06
C ASP A 62 -1.73 -9.95 -2.15
N ALA A 63 -0.50 -10.04 -2.69
CA ALA A 63 0.74 -9.88 -1.93
C ALA A 63 1.76 -8.93 -2.58
N PRO A 64 1.39 -7.67 -2.93
CA PRO A 64 2.25 -6.75 -3.68
C PRO A 64 3.55 -6.39 -2.95
N PHE A 65 3.54 -6.49 -1.62
CA PHE A 65 4.68 -6.20 -0.75
C PHE A 65 5.60 -7.40 -0.48
N HIS A 66 5.27 -8.59 -1.02
CA HIS A 66 6.02 -9.83 -0.78
C HIS A 66 6.48 -10.51 -2.05
N LEU A 67 5.68 -10.47 -3.12
CA LEU A 67 5.93 -11.16 -4.37
C LEU A 67 6.40 -10.22 -5.48
N ALA A 68 7.32 -10.68 -6.30
CA ALA A 68 7.73 -10.01 -7.53
C ALA A 68 7.86 -11.06 -8.65
N TYR A 69 7.84 -10.59 -9.90
CA TYR A 69 7.93 -11.46 -11.08
C TYR A 69 9.32 -11.38 -11.68
N ASP A 70 9.84 -12.51 -12.11
CA ASP A 70 11.09 -12.54 -12.87
C ASP A 70 10.87 -12.37 -14.38
N ASP A 71 11.96 -12.37 -15.15
CA ASP A 71 11.93 -12.19 -16.60
C ASP A 71 12.47 -13.41 -17.38
N ALA A 72 12.63 -14.57 -16.72
CA ALA A 72 13.38 -15.70 -17.27
C ALA A 72 12.74 -16.30 -18.53
N HIS A 73 11.40 -16.33 -18.59
CA HIS A 73 10.65 -16.85 -19.73
C HIS A 73 9.96 -15.75 -20.55
N GLY A 74 10.41 -14.51 -20.35
CA GLY A 74 9.83 -13.36 -21.01
C GLY A 74 8.76 -12.66 -20.17
N PRO A 75 8.16 -11.61 -20.74
CA PRO A 75 7.51 -10.57 -19.96
C PRO A 75 6.12 -10.99 -19.43
N LEU A 76 5.45 -11.96 -20.07
CA LEU A 76 4.16 -12.53 -19.63
C LEU A 76 4.29 -13.98 -19.12
N ALA A 77 5.51 -14.45 -18.88
CA ALA A 77 5.72 -15.84 -18.47
C ALA A 77 6.76 -15.98 -17.35
N GLY A 78 7.14 -14.88 -16.72
CA GLY A 78 8.08 -14.89 -15.59
C GLY A 78 7.48 -15.58 -14.36
N MET A 79 8.34 -16.20 -13.58
CA MET A 79 7.98 -16.87 -12.34
C MET A 79 7.90 -15.88 -11.19
N GLU A 80 7.11 -16.20 -10.17
CA GLU A 80 6.97 -15.44 -8.95
C GLU A 80 8.07 -15.80 -7.95
N PHE A 81 8.55 -14.82 -7.19
CA PHE A 81 9.50 -15.04 -6.11
C PHE A 81 9.22 -14.13 -4.92
N VAL A 82 9.63 -14.57 -3.73
CA VAL A 82 9.44 -13.85 -2.47
C VAL A 82 10.60 -12.89 -2.28
N TYR A 83 10.38 -11.59 -2.50
CA TYR A 83 11.38 -10.55 -2.27
C TYR A 83 11.32 -9.97 -0.86
N ARG A 84 10.27 -10.28 -0.08
CA ARG A 84 10.12 -9.84 1.30
C ARG A 84 9.37 -10.85 2.14
N GLN A 85 9.96 -11.23 3.25
CA GLN A 85 9.39 -12.19 4.19
C GLN A 85 8.37 -11.49 5.11
N PRO A 86 7.28 -12.17 5.51
CA PRO A 86 6.25 -11.56 6.34
C PRO A 86 6.73 -11.39 7.79
N VAL A 87 6.52 -10.20 8.37
CA VAL A 87 6.94 -9.87 9.76
C VAL A 87 5.80 -9.78 10.76
N GLY A 88 4.64 -10.30 10.37
CA GLY A 88 3.49 -10.44 11.23
C GLY A 88 2.42 -11.28 10.53
N PRO A 89 1.45 -11.80 11.27
CA PRO A 89 0.50 -12.76 10.71
C PRO A 89 -0.39 -12.29 9.52
N SER A 90 -0.31 -11.02 9.05
CA SER A 90 -1.27 -10.31 8.16
C SER A 90 -0.61 -10.36 6.82
N GLN A 91 0.62 -9.84 6.80
CA GLN A 91 1.61 -10.17 5.81
C GLN A 91 1.75 -11.67 5.56
N THR A 92 1.68 -12.53 6.60
CA THR A 92 1.65 -13.99 6.38
C THR A 92 0.41 -14.39 5.60
N PHE A 93 -0.77 -13.93 6.00
CA PHE A 93 -2.02 -14.22 5.29
C PHE A 93 -2.01 -13.66 3.85
N ASP A 94 -1.57 -12.42 3.65
CA ASP A 94 -1.42 -11.77 2.35
C ASP A 94 -0.50 -12.61 1.46
N LEU A 95 0.67 -13.01 1.96
CA LEU A 95 1.59 -13.88 1.21
C LEU A 95 0.97 -15.24 0.88
N LEU A 96 0.25 -15.88 1.80
CA LEU A 96 -0.44 -17.15 1.51
C LEU A 96 -1.50 -16.99 0.42
N ASN A 97 -2.26 -15.89 0.41
CA ASN A 97 -3.21 -15.60 -0.67
C ASN A 97 -2.48 -15.35 -2.00
N GLY A 98 -1.38 -14.60 -1.97
CA GLY A 98 -0.54 -14.41 -3.15
C GLY A 98 -0.03 -15.75 -3.73
N CYS A 99 0.48 -16.64 -2.87
CA CYS A 99 0.88 -17.99 -3.27
C CYS A 99 -0.27 -18.81 -3.85
N PHE A 100 -1.49 -18.66 -3.32
CA PHE A 100 -2.68 -19.31 -3.83
C PHE A 100 -2.98 -18.90 -5.28
N PHE A 101 -2.99 -17.59 -5.56
CA PHE A 101 -3.25 -17.08 -6.90
C PHE A 101 -2.09 -17.28 -7.88
N GLY A 102 -0.88 -17.57 -7.41
CA GLY A 102 0.26 -17.99 -8.24
C GLY A 102 0.27 -19.48 -8.61
N HIS A 103 -0.77 -20.23 -8.23
CA HIS A 103 -1.01 -21.66 -8.55
C HIS A 103 0.22 -22.59 -8.43
N GLY A 104 0.77 -22.71 -7.22
CA GLY A 104 1.79 -23.71 -6.89
C GLY A 104 3.23 -23.27 -7.11
N GLY A 105 4.16 -24.19 -6.85
CA GLY A 105 5.61 -23.98 -6.96
C GLY A 105 6.20 -23.09 -5.87
N PHE A 106 5.43 -22.74 -4.84
CA PHE A 106 5.94 -22.09 -3.64
C PHE A 106 6.36 -23.13 -2.61
N ALA A 107 7.20 -22.72 -1.66
CA ALA A 107 7.58 -23.56 -0.52
C ALA A 107 7.75 -22.72 0.75
N MET A 108 7.64 -23.38 1.90
CA MET A 108 7.75 -22.75 3.23
C MET A 108 8.75 -23.47 4.16
N ASP A 109 9.64 -24.30 3.60
CA ASP A 109 10.68 -25.05 4.30
C ASP A 109 12.07 -24.38 4.23
N GLY A 110 12.15 -23.11 3.82
CA GLY A 110 13.43 -22.40 3.61
C GLY A 110 14.32 -22.34 4.86
N ASP A 111 13.73 -22.36 6.05
CA ASP A 111 14.45 -22.42 7.33
C ASP A 111 15.23 -23.72 7.57
N GLU A 112 14.92 -24.78 6.81
CA GLU A 112 15.63 -26.07 6.82
C GLU A 112 16.86 -26.04 5.91
N HIS A 113 16.86 -25.15 4.90
CA HIS A 113 17.89 -25.11 3.86
C HIS A 113 18.84 -23.92 3.98
N TRP A 114 18.36 -22.75 4.43
CA TRP A 114 19.22 -21.58 4.62
C TRP A 114 20.18 -21.82 5.78
N SER A 115 21.47 -21.67 5.49
CA SER A 115 22.53 -21.65 6.50
C SER A 115 23.04 -20.22 6.70
N VAL A 116 23.59 -19.94 7.88
CA VAL A 116 24.23 -18.63 8.17
C VAL A 116 25.26 -18.22 7.11
N PRO A 117 26.16 -19.11 6.63
CA PRO A 117 27.06 -18.79 5.52
C PRO A 117 26.33 -18.46 4.22
N ALA A 118 25.32 -19.24 3.82
CA ALA A 118 24.59 -19.03 2.57
C ALA A 118 23.80 -17.69 2.56
N VAL A 119 23.22 -17.29 3.70
CA VAL A 119 22.55 -15.99 3.83
C VAL A 119 23.56 -14.84 3.68
N ARG A 120 24.77 -14.99 4.25
CA ARG A 120 25.84 -13.99 4.12
C ARG A 120 26.32 -13.87 2.68
N GLU A 121 26.49 -15.00 2.00
CA GLU A 121 26.85 -15.05 0.57
C GLU A 121 25.80 -14.34 -0.28
N TRP A 122 24.52 -14.70 -0.11
CA TRP A 122 23.42 -14.03 -0.80
C TRP A 122 23.40 -12.52 -0.53
N TRP A 123 23.64 -12.10 0.72
CA TRP A 123 23.75 -10.68 1.07
C TRP A 123 24.89 -9.95 0.33
N GLN A 124 26.04 -10.60 0.13
CA GLN A 124 27.13 -10.01 -0.68
C GLN A 124 26.73 -9.86 -2.14
N GLU A 125 25.97 -10.81 -2.67
CA GLU A 125 25.52 -10.81 -4.06
C GLU A 125 24.25 -9.99 -4.33
N ARG A 126 23.59 -9.45 -3.31
CA ARG A 126 22.32 -8.72 -3.46
C ARG A 126 22.38 -7.58 -4.48
N GLY A 127 23.57 -7.00 -4.72
CA GLY A 127 23.78 -6.00 -5.76
C GLY A 127 23.41 -6.50 -7.16
N ARG A 128 23.60 -7.79 -7.43
CA ARG A 128 23.16 -8.46 -8.66
C ARG A 128 21.64 -8.50 -8.78
N VAL A 129 20.92 -8.79 -7.70
CA VAL A 129 19.44 -8.78 -7.67
C VAL A 129 18.94 -7.36 -7.90
N ARG A 130 19.56 -6.38 -7.23
CA ARG A 130 19.23 -4.96 -7.37
C ARG A 130 19.42 -4.45 -8.80
N GLU A 131 20.58 -4.68 -9.41
CA GLU A 131 20.87 -4.27 -10.79
C GLU A 131 19.89 -4.90 -11.78
N TRP A 132 19.61 -6.19 -11.61
CA TRP A 132 18.60 -6.89 -12.39
C TRP A 132 17.21 -6.23 -12.23
N ALA A 133 16.76 -5.95 -11.02
CA ALA A 133 15.44 -5.37 -10.76
C ALA A 133 15.27 -3.99 -11.42
N PHE A 134 16.31 -3.14 -11.39
CA PHE A 134 16.30 -1.87 -12.12
C PHE A 134 16.24 -2.07 -13.64
N GLY A 135 17.07 -2.97 -14.17
CA GLY A 135 17.10 -3.24 -15.61
C GLY A 135 15.78 -3.79 -16.14
N VAL A 136 15.10 -4.66 -15.39
CA VAL A 136 13.80 -5.23 -15.79
C VAL A 136 12.67 -4.23 -15.61
N SER A 137 12.60 -3.54 -14.47
CA SER A 137 11.55 -2.54 -14.20
C SER A 137 11.55 -1.42 -15.25
N ASP A 138 12.73 -0.94 -15.67
CA ASP A 138 12.86 0.05 -16.74
C ASP A 138 12.28 -0.47 -18.06
N ARG A 139 12.60 -1.70 -18.46
CA ARG A 139 12.05 -2.31 -19.68
C ARG A 139 10.53 -2.48 -19.60
N TRP A 140 10.02 -3.02 -18.50
CA TRP A 140 8.59 -3.26 -18.32
C TRP A 140 7.79 -1.95 -18.24
N SER A 141 8.33 -0.89 -17.65
CA SER A 141 7.69 0.43 -17.61
C SER A 141 7.39 1.03 -19.00
N ARG A 142 8.16 0.62 -20.02
CA ARG A 142 8.05 1.08 -21.40
C ARG A 142 7.08 0.25 -22.24
N VAL A 143 6.61 -0.89 -21.76
CA VAL A 143 5.66 -1.74 -22.49
C VAL A 143 4.37 -0.96 -22.74
N ARG A 144 3.82 -1.13 -23.95
CA ARG A 144 2.57 -0.51 -24.43
C ARG A 144 1.61 -1.61 -24.89
N GLY A 145 0.35 -1.24 -25.10
CA GLY A 145 -0.70 -2.17 -25.55
C GLY A 145 -1.57 -2.71 -24.43
N GLU A 146 -2.25 -3.82 -24.70
CA GLU A 146 -3.26 -4.45 -23.84
C GLU A 146 -2.73 -4.76 -22.44
N TYR A 147 -1.50 -5.27 -22.33
CA TYR A 147 -0.89 -5.65 -21.06
C TYR A 147 -0.17 -4.51 -20.33
N ARG A 148 -0.32 -3.25 -20.76
CA ARG A 148 0.41 -2.11 -20.18
C ARG A 148 0.19 -1.97 -18.67
N VAL A 149 -1.02 -2.22 -18.18
CA VAL A 149 -1.36 -2.10 -16.75
C VAL A 149 -0.59 -3.14 -15.95
N HIS A 150 -0.65 -4.41 -16.38
CA HIS A 150 0.10 -5.53 -15.81
C HIS A 150 1.61 -5.22 -15.71
N PHE A 151 2.21 -4.76 -16.82
CA PHE A 151 3.64 -4.44 -16.83
C PHE A 151 4.05 -3.28 -15.93
N ARG A 152 3.15 -2.32 -15.71
CA ARG A 152 3.41 -1.21 -14.79
C ARG A 152 3.40 -1.67 -13.35
N ASP A 153 2.45 -2.53 -12.98
CA ASP A 153 2.41 -3.16 -11.66
C ASP A 153 3.66 -4.01 -11.42
N ALA A 154 3.99 -4.89 -12.36
CA ALA A 154 5.17 -5.73 -12.28
C ALA A 154 6.47 -4.90 -12.17
N ALA A 155 6.57 -3.80 -12.94
CA ALA A 155 7.68 -2.87 -12.81
C ALA A 155 7.71 -2.13 -11.46
N GLN A 156 6.55 -1.83 -10.87
CA GLN A 156 6.48 -1.26 -9.53
C GLN A 156 6.99 -2.25 -8.48
N GLY A 157 6.59 -3.53 -8.58
CA GLY A 157 7.09 -4.58 -7.69
C GLY A 157 8.60 -4.73 -7.68
N LEU A 158 9.22 -4.60 -8.84
CA LEU A 158 10.67 -4.64 -8.96
C LEU A 158 11.35 -3.40 -8.37
N ARG A 159 10.71 -2.22 -8.44
CA ARG A 159 11.18 -1.01 -7.74
C ARG A 159 11.06 -1.18 -6.23
N ASP A 160 9.95 -1.73 -5.75
CA ASP A 160 9.73 -2.01 -4.33
C ASP A 160 10.76 -3.02 -3.80
N CYS A 161 11.05 -4.05 -4.60
CA CYS A 161 12.12 -5.01 -4.33
C CYS A 161 13.49 -4.30 -4.21
N ALA A 162 13.86 -3.49 -5.20
CA ALA A 162 15.12 -2.74 -5.16
C ALA A 162 15.21 -1.79 -3.95
N ALA A 163 14.12 -1.09 -3.63
CA ALA A 163 14.03 -0.22 -2.46
C ALA A 163 14.21 -1.01 -1.15
N TYR A 164 13.61 -2.20 -1.02
CA TYR A 164 13.77 -3.05 0.15
C TYR A 164 15.20 -3.60 0.30
N LEU A 165 15.86 -3.94 -0.82
CA LEU A 165 17.27 -4.37 -0.82
C LEU A 165 18.20 -3.27 -0.29
N ASP A 166 17.90 -2.01 -0.61
CA ASP A 166 18.65 -0.84 -0.16
C ASP A 166 18.28 -0.44 1.29
N HIS A 167 17.00 -0.60 1.64
CA HIS A 167 16.41 -0.10 2.88
C HIS A 167 15.49 -1.15 3.52
N GLY A 168 15.92 -1.68 4.67
CA GLY A 168 15.14 -2.59 5.52
C GLY A 168 15.59 -4.05 5.46
N LEU A 169 16.11 -4.54 4.33
CA LEU A 169 16.59 -5.92 4.23
C LEU A 169 17.70 -6.25 5.23
N GLU A 170 18.65 -5.33 5.48
CA GLU A 170 19.74 -5.56 6.43
C GLU A 170 19.21 -5.89 7.83
N GLU A 171 18.25 -5.09 8.31
CA GLU A 171 17.67 -5.26 9.64
C GLU A 171 16.96 -6.61 9.77
N TYR A 172 16.18 -6.98 8.74
CA TYR A 172 15.53 -8.28 8.65
C TYR A 172 16.56 -9.43 8.68
N LEU A 173 17.57 -9.41 7.81
CA LEU A 173 18.54 -10.49 7.71
C LEU A 173 19.40 -10.64 8.95
N ARG A 174 19.72 -9.55 9.66
CA ARG A 174 20.44 -9.63 10.94
C ARG A 174 19.63 -10.36 12.01
N ARG A 175 18.31 -10.11 12.07
CA ARG A 175 17.38 -10.85 12.94
C ARG A 175 17.25 -12.31 12.50
N TYR A 176 17.12 -12.56 11.20
CA TYR A 176 17.00 -13.90 10.65
C TYR A 176 18.27 -14.75 10.85
N LEU A 177 19.46 -14.16 10.70
CA LEU A 177 20.73 -14.83 10.99
C LEU A 177 20.83 -15.27 12.46
N PHE A 178 20.34 -14.45 13.39
CA PHE A 178 20.27 -14.83 14.80
C PHE A 178 19.32 -16.02 14.97
N TRP A 179 18.13 -15.96 14.37
CA TRP A 179 17.16 -17.06 14.40
C TRP A 179 17.72 -18.36 13.83
N LEU A 180 18.40 -18.34 12.68
CA LEU A 180 19.00 -19.54 12.09
C LEU A 180 20.07 -20.17 12.99
N ALA A 181 20.86 -19.35 13.68
CA ALA A 181 21.93 -19.82 14.56
C ALA A 181 21.38 -20.39 15.89
N GLU A 182 20.40 -19.70 16.48
CA GLU A 182 19.97 -19.95 17.86
C GLU A 182 18.64 -20.71 17.95
N ARG A 183 17.85 -20.72 16.88
CA ARG A 183 16.49 -21.31 16.79
C ARG A 183 15.56 -20.83 17.91
N ARG A 184 15.69 -19.57 18.30
CA ARG A 184 14.87 -18.90 19.32
C ARG A 184 14.86 -17.38 19.11
N PRO A 185 13.88 -16.67 19.69
CA PRO A 185 13.94 -15.22 19.78
C PRO A 185 15.17 -14.76 20.57
N ARG A 186 15.65 -13.58 20.21
CA ARG A 186 16.73 -12.90 20.93
C ARG A 186 16.25 -12.48 22.32
N ARG A 187 17.16 -12.43 23.28
CA ARG A 187 16.91 -11.91 24.63
C ARG A 187 17.46 -10.50 24.74
N THR A 188 16.89 -9.70 25.64
CA THR A 188 17.39 -8.36 25.94
C THR A 188 18.89 -8.38 26.24
N GLY A 189 19.67 -7.58 25.51
CA GLY A 189 21.13 -7.48 25.66
C GLY A 189 21.95 -8.36 24.72
N GLU A 190 21.34 -9.32 24.01
CA GLU A 190 22.04 -10.09 22.97
C GLU A 190 22.26 -9.23 21.71
N SER A 191 23.44 -9.36 21.09
CA SER A 191 23.79 -8.61 19.88
C SER A 191 23.34 -9.36 18.63
N LEU A 192 22.83 -8.62 17.64
CA LEU A 192 22.52 -9.20 16.33
C LEU A 192 23.80 -9.40 15.51
N PRO A 193 23.94 -10.55 14.81
CA PRO A 193 25.04 -10.79 13.88
C PRO A 193 25.20 -9.62 12.92
N LEU A 194 26.44 -9.24 12.62
CA LEU A 194 26.74 -8.24 11.60
C LEU A 194 26.66 -8.89 10.22
N LEU A 195 26.08 -8.19 9.26
CA LEU A 195 26.26 -8.50 7.84
C LEU A 195 27.51 -7.76 7.38
N GLU A 196 28.51 -8.49 6.89
CA GLU A 196 29.71 -7.84 6.37
C GLU A 196 29.33 -6.97 5.18
N ARG A 197 29.88 -5.76 5.07
CA ARG A 197 29.71 -4.96 3.86
C ARG A 197 30.49 -5.64 2.73
N PRO A 198 30.00 -5.56 1.47
CA PRO A 198 30.80 -5.95 0.33
C PRO A 198 32.16 -5.28 0.45
N ARG A 199 33.23 -6.08 0.46
CA ARG A 199 34.58 -5.54 0.33
C ARG A 199 34.56 -4.68 -0.92
N SER A 200 34.76 -3.38 -0.76
CA SER A 200 34.93 -2.47 -1.89
C SER A 200 36.16 -2.96 -2.66
N GLY A 201 35.93 -3.85 -3.63
CA GLY A 201 36.94 -4.25 -4.57
C GLY A 201 37.37 -3.00 -5.30
N THR A 202 38.69 -2.79 -5.35
CA THR A 202 39.36 -1.75 -6.12
C THR A 202 39.06 -1.98 -7.60
N THR A 203 37.87 -1.63 -8.07
CA THR A 203 37.53 -1.63 -9.49
C THR A 203 37.92 -0.27 -10.07
N GLY A 204 38.76 -0.34 -11.10
CA GLY A 204 39.29 0.81 -11.80
C GLY A 204 38.20 1.78 -12.22
N GLN A 205 38.49 3.05 -11.97
CA GLN A 205 37.81 4.22 -12.49
C GLN A 205 37.50 4.03 -13.99
N PRO A 206 36.22 4.01 -14.42
CA PRO A 206 35.91 4.02 -15.84
C PRO A 206 36.23 5.41 -16.39
N ALA A 207 36.91 5.42 -17.54
CA ALA A 207 37.26 6.62 -18.28
C ALA A 207 36.01 7.44 -18.61
N ALA A 208 36.14 8.76 -18.46
CA ALA A 208 35.12 9.74 -18.78
C ALA A 208 34.59 9.56 -20.21
N ALA A 209 33.34 9.12 -20.33
CA ALA A 209 32.57 9.22 -21.56
C ALA A 209 31.95 10.62 -21.64
N THR A 210 32.31 11.34 -22.70
CA THR A 210 31.75 12.63 -23.09
C THR A 210 30.23 12.54 -23.24
N PRO A 211 29.42 13.47 -22.69
CA PRO A 211 27.99 13.44 -22.89
C PRO A 211 27.67 13.90 -24.32
N GLY A 212 27.23 12.95 -25.14
CA GLY A 212 26.53 13.22 -26.40
C GLY A 212 25.13 13.76 -26.11
N GLY A 213 24.76 14.82 -26.82
CA GLY A 213 23.52 15.57 -26.61
C GLY A 213 22.26 14.71 -26.69
N GLY A 214 21.54 14.64 -25.57
CA GLY A 214 20.16 14.20 -25.49
C GLY A 214 19.23 15.40 -25.62
N VAL A 215 18.29 15.32 -26.56
CA VAL A 215 17.26 16.31 -26.81
C VAL A 215 16.34 16.40 -25.58
N SER A 216 16.38 17.56 -24.92
CA SER A 216 15.46 17.95 -23.85
C SER A 216 14.02 17.89 -24.37
N ALA A 217 13.21 16.97 -23.86
CA ALA A 217 11.76 17.13 -23.93
C ALA A 217 11.43 18.37 -23.09
N ALA A 218 10.95 19.42 -23.76
CA ALA A 218 10.55 20.65 -23.10
C ALA A 218 9.47 20.33 -22.07
N ALA A 219 9.80 20.51 -20.78
CA ALA A 219 8.81 20.60 -19.74
C ALA A 219 7.79 21.68 -20.18
N ALA A 220 6.51 21.31 -20.18
CA ALA A 220 5.46 22.28 -20.42
C ALA A 220 5.64 23.45 -19.45
N PRO A 221 5.49 24.71 -19.89
CA PRO A 221 5.62 25.85 -19.00
C PRO A 221 4.68 25.68 -17.83
N VAL A 222 5.22 25.85 -16.62
CA VAL A 222 4.43 25.94 -15.38
C VAL A 222 3.37 27.02 -15.63
N PRO A 223 2.07 26.69 -15.63
CA PRO A 223 1.03 27.69 -15.81
C PRO A 223 1.21 28.74 -14.71
N ALA A 224 1.06 30.02 -15.07
CA ALA A 224 1.00 31.09 -14.08
C ALA A 224 -0.07 30.73 -13.03
N PRO A 225 0.14 31.08 -11.74
CA PRO A 225 -0.76 30.70 -10.65
C PRO A 225 -2.21 30.95 -11.07
N GLY A 226 -2.98 29.86 -11.12
CA GLY A 226 -4.29 29.87 -11.72
C GLY A 226 -5.23 30.71 -10.88
N THR A 227 -5.89 31.71 -11.47
CA THR A 227 -7.05 32.35 -10.82
C THR A 227 -8.30 31.49 -10.92
N ALA A 228 -8.17 30.23 -11.35
CA ALA A 228 -9.27 29.32 -11.60
C ALA A 228 -10.01 29.02 -10.30
N LYS A 229 -11.32 29.23 -10.28
CA LYS A 229 -12.15 28.96 -9.11
C LYS A 229 -12.06 27.46 -8.76
N PRO A 230 -11.81 27.09 -7.50
CA PRO A 230 -11.77 25.68 -7.12
C PRO A 230 -13.16 25.04 -7.21
N LEU A 231 -13.17 23.75 -7.54
CA LEU A 231 -14.36 22.90 -7.65
C LEU A 231 -14.44 21.97 -6.44
N LEU A 232 -15.65 21.74 -5.96
CA LEU A 232 -15.91 20.76 -4.91
C LEU A 232 -15.66 19.36 -5.47
N ALA A 233 -14.79 18.59 -4.83
CA ALA A 233 -14.53 17.20 -5.19
C ALA A 233 -15.45 16.22 -4.45
N GLY A 234 -15.80 16.52 -3.19
CA GLY A 234 -16.67 15.70 -2.36
C GLY A 234 -16.52 16.02 -0.88
N TYR A 235 -17.39 15.43 -0.07
CA TYR A 235 -17.34 15.51 1.39
C TYR A 235 -16.82 14.21 1.99
N PHE A 236 -16.21 14.32 3.16
CA PHE A 236 -15.79 13.17 3.97
C PHE A 236 -15.87 13.52 5.46
N VAL A 237 -15.97 12.51 6.31
CA VAL A 237 -15.83 12.67 7.76
C VAL A 237 -14.52 12.06 8.17
N ALA A 238 -13.75 12.76 9.00
CA ALA A 238 -12.49 12.23 9.50
C ALA A 238 -12.19 12.68 10.92
N VAL A 239 -11.34 11.90 11.60
CA VAL A 239 -10.75 12.25 12.89
C VAL A 239 -9.31 12.72 12.64
N PRO A 240 -8.97 14.00 12.90
CA PRO A 240 -7.59 14.46 12.81
C PRO A 240 -6.68 13.67 13.73
N GLU A 241 -5.50 13.31 13.25
CA GLU A 241 -4.55 12.59 14.09
C GLU A 241 -3.68 13.57 14.88
N ARG A 242 -3.54 13.38 16.20
CA ARG A 242 -2.50 14.06 16.99
C ARG A 242 -1.11 13.62 16.56
N MET A 243 -0.22 14.55 16.24
CA MET A 243 1.12 14.24 15.78
C MET A 243 2.11 14.24 16.96
N THR A 244 2.80 13.12 17.17
CA THR A 244 3.95 13.06 18.08
C THR A 244 5.09 12.26 17.45
N GLY A 245 6.32 12.78 17.49
CA GLY A 245 7.52 12.03 17.10
C GLY A 245 8.41 12.69 16.03
N PRO A 246 9.62 12.14 15.82
CA PRO A 246 10.57 12.61 14.82
C PRO A 246 10.06 12.27 13.42
N GLY A 247 9.72 13.30 12.63
CA GLY A 247 9.18 13.15 11.27
C GLY A 247 7.90 13.93 11.03
N ALA A 248 7.19 14.34 12.10
CA ALA A 248 6.07 15.26 12.00
C ALA A 248 6.52 16.60 11.40
N PRO A 249 5.66 17.26 10.59
CA PRO A 249 5.90 18.65 10.20
C PRO A 249 6.17 19.51 11.44
N SER A 250 7.21 20.33 11.38
CA SER A 250 7.64 21.11 12.55
C SER A 250 6.52 22.05 12.97
N GLY A 251 5.98 21.85 14.19
CA GLY A 251 4.90 22.65 14.74
C GLY A 251 3.49 22.11 14.47
N ALA A 252 3.34 21.01 13.73
CA ALA A 252 2.05 20.32 13.60
C ALA A 252 1.70 19.62 14.91
N GLU A 253 0.59 20.02 15.54
CA GLU A 253 0.03 19.38 16.73
C GLU A 253 -0.98 18.29 16.34
N ARG A 254 -1.67 18.50 15.23
CA ARG A 254 -2.60 17.57 14.61
C ARG A 254 -2.36 17.50 13.11
N LEU A 255 -2.81 16.42 12.51
CA LEU A 255 -2.74 16.18 11.08
C LEU A 255 -4.16 16.09 10.54
N THR A 256 -4.46 16.97 9.59
CA THR A 256 -5.71 16.97 8.83
C THR A 256 -5.37 16.77 7.36
N THR A 257 -5.98 15.77 6.71
CA THR A 257 -5.73 15.45 5.30
C THR A 257 -6.95 14.74 4.68
N ALA A 258 -7.17 14.88 3.39
CA ALA A 258 -8.13 14.07 2.64
C ALA A 258 -7.61 12.66 2.32
N SER A 259 -6.32 12.40 2.57
CA SER A 259 -5.70 11.09 2.41
C SER A 259 -6.08 10.15 3.54
N ASP A 260 -6.55 8.96 3.21
CA ASP A 260 -6.76 7.85 4.16
C ASP A 260 -5.45 7.13 4.54
N CYS A 261 -4.30 7.59 4.05
CA CYS A 261 -3.01 6.99 4.40
C CYS A 261 -2.60 7.31 5.85
N LEU A 262 -3.01 8.48 6.35
CA LEU A 262 -2.54 8.99 7.64
C LEU A 262 -3.67 9.28 8.64
N ILE A 263 -4.95 9.26 8.23
CA ILE A 263 -6.07 9.48 9.15
C ILE A 263 -7.26 8.54 8.90
N ASP A 264 -8.00 8.30 9.98
CA ASP A 264 -9.37 7.79 10.03
C ASP A 264 -10.36 8.52 9.13
N ARG A 265 -10.81 7.94 8.01
CA ARG A 265 -12.05 8.36 7.35
C ARG A 265 -13.23 7.51 7.78
N LEU A 266 -14.39 8.16 7.94
CA LEU A 266 -15.59 7.55 8.46
C LEU A 266 -16.72 7.55 7.40
N PRO A 267 -17.62 6.54 7.44
CA PRO A 267 -17.64 5.41 8.36
C PRO A 267 -16.61 4.32 8.04
N GLN A 268 -15.97 4.40 6.88
CA GLN A 268 -14.88 3.52 6.43
C GLN A 268 -13.88 4.33 5.59
N ASP A 269 -12.66 3.82 5.46
CA ASP A 269 -11.63 4.42 4.61
C ASP A 269 -12.11 4.56 3.15
N GLY A 270 -11.66 5.60 2.46
CA GLY A 270 -12.05 5.90 1.09
C GLY A 270 -13.49 6.44 0.91
N CYS A 271 -14.32 6.55 1.96
CA CYS A 271 -15.71 7.01 1.78
C CYS A 271 -15.85 8.49 1.44
N TRP A 272 -16.37 8.77 0.24
CA TRP A 272 -16.77 10.10 -0.23
C TRP A 272 -18.30 10.24 -0.27
N PHE A 273 -18.78 11.47 -0.06
CA PHE A 273 -20.20 11.81 -0.06
C PHE A 273 -20.47 13.01 -0.97
N ASP A 274 -21.64 13.02 -1.61
CA ASP A 274 -22.05 14.13 -2.48
C ASP A 274 -22.41 15.37 -1.66
N THR A 275 -22.92 15.17 -0.44
CA THR A 275 -23.29 16.27 0.48
C THR A 275 -22.74 16.10 1.90
N ALA A 276 -22.58 17.22 2.61
CA ALA A 276 -22.23 17.22 4.04
C ALA A 276 -23.29 16.50 4.90
N GLN A 277 -24.57 16.59 4.52
CA GLN A 277 -25.67 15.96 5.23
C GLN A 277 -25.60 14.43 5.11
N GLU A 278 -25.33 13.90 3.92
CA GLU A 278 -25.11 12.46 3.71
C GLU A 278 -23.92 11.95 4.52
N ALA A 279 -22.82 12.72 4.56
CA ALA A 279 -21.64 12.38 5.34
C ALA A 279 -21.97 12.26 6.85
N LEU A 280 -22.76 13.22 7.38
CA LEU A 280 -23.25 13.20 8.75
C LEU A 280 -24.20 12.03 9.01
N GLU A 281 -25.13 11.75 8.10
CA GLU A 281 -26.10 10.66 8.22
C GLU A 281 -25.42 9.29 8.20
N ALA A 282 -24.42 9.10 7.35
CA ALA A 282 -23.62 7.88 7.29
C ALA A 282 -22.85 7.63 8.59
N CYS A 283 -22.45 8.71 9.29
CA CYS A 283 -21.72 8.62 10.56
C CYS A 283 -22.63 8.61 11.80
N ALA A 284 -23.90 8.99 11.68
CA ALA A 284 -24.85 9.07 12.79
C ALA A 284 -24.98 7.79 13.64
N PRO A 285 -24.84 6.56 13.09
CA PRO A 285 -24.87 5.32 13.88
C PRO A 285 -23.62 5.08 14.73
N LEU A 286 -22.50 5.77 14.45
CA LEU A 286 -21.22 5.53 15.11
C LEU A 286 -21.18 6.23 16.48
N ARG A 287 -20.47 5.60 17.42
CA ARG A 287 -20.28 6.12 18.78
C ARG A 287 -18.86 6.65 18.94
N GLY A 288 -18.65 7.66 19.78
CA GLY A 288 -17.31 8.18 20.06
C GLY A 288 -16.76 9.09 18.97
N LEU A 289 -17.63 9.88 18.33
CA LEU A 289 -17.27 10.80 17.25
C LEU A 289 -16.94 12.22 17.75
N GLU A 290 -16.58 12.38 19.04
CA GLU A 290 -16.38 13.70 19.63
C GLU A 290 -15.20 14.48 19.01
N GLU A 291 -14.26 13.76 18.40
CA GLU A 291 -13.10 14.34 17.68
C GLU A 291 -13.26 14.28 16.14
N ALA A 292 -14.41 13.83 15.63
CA ALA A 292 -14.68 13.74 14.19
C ALA A 292 -15.30 15.03 13.65
N TYR A 293 -14.85 15.44 12.47
CA TYR A 293 -15.35 16.63 11.78
C TYR A 293 -15.75 16.29 10.35
N VAL A 294 -16.70 17.06 9.82
CA VAL A 294 -17.03 17.05 8.39
C VAL A 294 -16.04 17.92 7.65
N TYR A 295 -15.51 17.38 6.57
CA TYR A 295 -14.63 18.06 5.65
C TYR A 295 -15.18 18.06 4.24
N ALA A 296 -14.76 19.05 3.46
CA ALA A 296 -14.87 19.02 2.02
C ALA A 296 -13.50 19.26 1.39
N MET A 297 -13.25 18.59 0.28
CA MET A 297 -12.07 18.81 -0.53
C MET A 297 -12.42 19.66 -1.74
N LEU A 298 -11.68 20.76 -1.94
CA LEU A 298 -11.77 21.57 -3.15
C LEU A 298 -10.50 21.44 -3.99
N VAL A 299 -10.66 21.29 -5.30
CA VAL A 299 -9.55 21.15 -6.26
C VAL A 299 -9.61 22.30 -7.25
N PRO A 300 -8.50 23.03 -7.50
CA PRO A 300 -8.48 24.03 -8.55
C PRO A 300 -8.90 23.50 -9.92
N ALA A 301 -9.76 24.22 -10.64
CA ALA A 301 -10.37 23.74 -11.88
C ALA A 301 -9.36 23.39 -12.99
N ASP A 302 -8.18 24.01 -12.95
CA ASP A 302 -7.06 23.73 -13.85
C ASP A 302 -6.30 22.43 -13.51
N HIS A 303 -6.50 21.86 -12.32
CA HIS A 303 -5.92 20.58 -11.91
C HIS A 303 -6.88 19.39 -12.02
N THR A 304 -8.18 19.61 -12.18
CA THR A 304 -9.18 18.53 -12.19
C THR A 304 -9.02 17.57 -13.36
N ALA A 305 -8.56 18.03 -14.52
CA ALA A 305 -8.35 17.17 -15.69
C ALA A 305 -7.30 16.08 -15.44
N GLY A 306 -6.18 16.43 -14.77
CA GLY A 306 -5.14 15.48 -14.38
C GLY A 306 -5.66 14.49 -13.34
N PHE A 307 -6.35 15.01 -12.31
CA PHE A 307 -6.91 14.18 -11.25
C PHE A 307 -7.96 13.18 -11.79
N VAL A 308 -8.89 13.62 -12.65
CA VAL A 308 -9.88 12.75 -13.29
C VAL A 308 -9.21 11.69 -14.18
N ALA A 309 -8.12 12.04 -14.87
CA ALA A 309 -7.37 11.08 -15.66
C ALA A 309 -6.75 9.99 -14.79
N ASP A 310 -6.20 10.35 -13.62
CA ASP A 310 -5.62 9.40 -12.66
C ASP A 310 -6.71 8.49 -12.06
N ILE A 311 -7.87 9.03 -11.69
CA ILE A 311 -9.01 8.21 -11.21
C ILE A 311 -9.42 7.17 -12.27
N ARG A 312 -9.58 7.61 -13.52
CA ARG A 312 -9.91 6.71 -14.63
C ARG A 312 -8.82 5.68 -14.90
N ALA A 313 -7.56 6.06 -14.77
CA ALA A 313 -6.42 5.19 -15.00
C ALA A 313 -6.29 4.10 -13.92
N ALA A 314 -6.66 4.40 -12.68
CA ALA A 314 -6.66 3.43 -11.58
C ALA A 314 -7.73 2.34 -11.73
N ALA A 315 -8.71 2.53 -12.63
CA ALA A 315 -9.84 1.61 -12.85
C ALA A 315 -10.63 1.27 -11.56
N THR A 316 -10.60 2.16 -10.57
CA THR A 316 -11.38 2.03 -9.34
C THR A 316 -12.71 2.75 -9.46
N TYR A 317 -13.68 2.32 -8.65
CA TYR A 317 -15.01 2.90 -8.64
C TYR A 317 -15.08 4.09 -7.68
N GLU A 318 -14.87 5.30 -8.20
CA GLU A 318 -14.99 6.56 -7.45
C GLU A 318 -16.12 7.45 -8.00
N PRO A 319 -17.39 7.06 -7.79
CA PRO A 319 -18.52 7.75 -8.42
C PRO A 319 -18.64 9.21 -7.98
N VAL A 320 -18.43 9.53 -6.70
CA VAL A 320 -18.59 10.89 -6.15
C VAL A 320 -17.54 11.83 -6.73
N LEU A 321 -16.25 11.49 -6.59
CA LEU A 321 -15.14 12.31 -7.09
C LEU A 321 -15.24 12.56 -8.59
N LEU A 322 -15.54 11.51 -9.38
CA LEU A 322 -15.70 11.67 -10.84
C LEU A 322 -16.90 12.53 -11.20
N THR A 323 -18.05 12.32 -10.56
CA THR A 323 -19.28 13.08 -10.81
C THR A 323 -19.05 14.57 -10.57
N HIS A 324 -18.35 14.90 -9.49
CA HIS A 324 -18.06 16.27 -9.10
C HIS A 324 -17.01 16.96 -9.98
N LEU A 325 -15.99 16.24 -10.44
CA LEU A 325 -14.82 16.83 -11.10
C LEU A 325 -14.83 16.75 -12.63
N ASP A 326 -15.48 15.75 -13.23
CA ASP A 326 -15.41 15.53 -14.68
C ASP A 326 -16.23 16.56 -15.46
N GLY A 327 -17.14 17.31 -14.82
CA GLY A 327 -17.93 18.39 -15.44
C GLY A 327 -18.81 17.94 -16.63
N ARG A 328 -18.84 16.63 -16.93
CA ARG A 328 -19.58 16.01 -18.04
C ARG A 328 -20.94 15.45 -17.64
N VAL A 329 -21.33 15.60 -16.38
CA VAL A 329 -22.69 15.28 -15.94
C VAL A 329 -23.63 16.30 -16.61
N GLY A 330 -24.25 15.90 -17.72
CA GLY A 330 -25.15 16.77 -18.48
C GLY A 330 -25.20 16.57 -20.00
N LYS A 331 -24.71 15.46 -20.58
CA LYS A 331 -24.72 15.30 -22.04
C LYS A 331 -25.47 14.12 -22.68
N GLU A 332 -26.08 13.18 -21.97
CA GLU A 332 -26.65 12.02 -22.68
C GLU A 332 -28.16 11.89 -22.75
N ASP A 333 -28.96 12.57 -21.91
CA ASP A 333 -30.41 12.40 -22.00
C ASP A 333 -31.05 13.73 -22.38
N GLY A 334 -31.50 13.84 -23.64
CA GLY A 334 -32.14 15.03 -24.22
C GLY A 334 -33.47 15.46 -23.58
N HIS A 335 -33.71 15.13 -22.32
CA HIS A 335 -34.83 15.58 -21.50
C HIS A 335 -34.28 16.24 -20.24
N GLY A 336 -34.34 17.58 -20.23
CA GLY A 336 -33.57 18.41 -19.34
C GLY A 336 -33.86 18.23 -17.85
N ASP A 337 -32.80 18.34 -17.07
CA ASP A 337 -32.67 19.40 -16.09
C ASP A 337 -31.19 19.81 -16.03
N ARG A 338 -30.94 21.10 -15.80
CA ARG A 338 -29.62 21.71 -15.87
C ARG A 338 -28.79 21.19 -14.70
N THR A 339 -27.88 20.26 -14.94
CA THR A 339 -27.05 19.66 -13.90
C THR A 339 -26.27 20.76 -13.21
N THR A 340 -26.60 20.99 -11.94
CA THR A 340 -26.02 22.05 -11.13
C THR A 340 -24.63 21.61 -10.71
N ILE A 341 -23.61 22.43 -11.00
CA ILE A 341 -22.26 22.22 -10.45
C ILE A 341 -22.42 22.13 -8.93
N PRO A 342 -21.97 21.04 -8.29
CA PRO A 342 -22.07 20.88 -6.84
C PRO A 342 -21.51 22.11 -6.14
N GLN A 343 -22.33 22.72 -5.28
CA GLN A 343 -21.93 23.89 -4.51
C GLN A 343 -21.48 23.44 -3.12
N LEU A 344 -20.45 24.11 -2.61
CA LEU A 344 -20.02 23.96 -1.23
C LEU A 344 -21.17 24.37 -0.31
N ALA A 345 -21.48 23.53 0.68
CA ALA A 345 -22.48 23.84 1.69
C ALA A 345 -22.08 25.10 2.49
N GLU A 346 -23.07 25.85 2.96
CA GLU A 346 -22.80 27.02 3.80
C GLU A 346 -22.20 26.62 5.16
N GLY A 347 -21.48 27.54 5.79
CA GLY A 347 -20.94 27.38 7.15
C GLY A 347 -19.57 26.70 7.26
N GLY A 348 -19.01 26.18 6.17
CA GLY A 348 -17.66 25.63 6.14
C GLY A 348 -16.59 26.73 6.10
N ARG A 349 -15.45 26.50 6.74
CA ARG A 349 -14.29 27.39 6.75
C ARG A 349 -13.07 26.71 6.12
N GLU A 350 -12.39 27.40 5.23
CA GLU A 350 -11.09 26.93 4.72
C GLU A 350 -10.07 26.91 5.87
N ILE A 351 -9.45 25.74 6.08
CA ILE A 351 -8.48 25.52 7.15
C ILE A 351 -7.04 25.43 6.65
N GLY A 352 -6.84 25.31 5.34
CA GLY A 352 -5.52 25.27 4.71
C GLY A 352 -5.51 24.45 3.42
N TRP A 353 -4.31 24.25 2.89
CA TRP A 353 -4.07 23.53 1.65
C TRP A 353 -3.17 22.33 1.87
N GLU A 354 -3.29 21.31 1.04
CA GLU A 354 -2.34 20.21 0.98
C GLU A 354 -2.01 19.84 -0.47
N VAL A 355 -1.06 18.93 -0.64
CA VAL A 355 -0.71 18.34 -1.94
C VAL A 355 -1.04 16.87 -1.91
N LEU A 356 -1.87 16.47 -2.87
CA LEU A 356 -2.43 15.13 -2.99
C LEU A 356 -2.03 14.52 -4.33
N GLY A 357 -1.95 13.20 -4.37
CA GLY A 357 -1.89 12.40 -5.59
C GLY A 357 -2.86 11.24 -5.47
N TYR A 358 -3.29 10.68 -6.59
CA TYR A 358 -4.28 9.61 -6.60
C TYR A 358 -3.72 8.36 -7.30
N ASP A 359 -3.79 7.22 -6.63
CA ASP A 359 -3.42 5.91 -7.21
C ASP A 359 -4.22 4.78 -6.57
N TYR A 360 -4.51 3.72 -7.32
CA TYR A 360 -5.17 2.51 -6.84
C TYR A 360 -6.43 2.74 -5.95
N GLY A 361 -7.24 3.78 -6.21
CA GLY A 361 -8.43 4.05 -5.40
C GLY A 361 -8.20 4.94 -4.18
N LEU A 362 -6.97 5.40 -3.97
CA LEU A 362 -6.57 6.07 -2.73
C LEU A 362 -5.98 7.44 -3.03
N LEU A 363 -6.27 8.40 -2.14
CA LEU A 363 -5.54 9.65 -2.10
C LEU A 363 -4.30 9.49 -1.22
N HIS A 364 -3.16 9.88 -1.77
CA HIS A 364 -1.89 10.00 -1.06
C HIS A 364 -1.61 11.46 -0.77
N THR A 365 -1.41 11.79 0.49
CA THR A 365 -0.85 13.08 0.87
C THR A 365 0.66 13.09 0.67
N TRP A 366 1.23 14.20 0.23
CA TRP A 366 2.68 14.40 0.12
C TRP A 366 3.43 14.05 1.44
N LEU A 367 2.74 14.14 2.59
CA LEU A 367 3.29 13.75 3.89
C LEU A 367 3.54 12.24 4.01
N CYS A 368 2.79 11.38 3.32
CA CYS A 368 2.94 9.92 3.39
C CYS A 368 4.00 9.37 2.42
N ASN A 369 4.68 10.24 1.69
CA ASN A 369 5.61 9.86 0.62
C ASN A 369 6.98 10.56 0.77
N ASP A 370 7.34 10.92 2.00
CA ASP A 370 8.58 11.63 2.38
C ASP A 370 8.85 12.96 1.66
N LEU A 371 7.91 13.44 0.83
CA LEU A 371 8.03 14.68 0.07
C LEU A 371 8.11 15.90 0.96
N HIS A 372 7.53 15.84 2.16
CA HIS A 372 7.51 16.95 3.11
C HIS A 372 8.92 17.47 3.43
N GLN A 373 9.83 16.59 3.84
CA GLN A 373 11.16 17.02 4.28
C GLN A 373 11.97 17.64 3.13
N ASP A 374 11.85 17.05 1.94
CA ASP A 374 12.55 17.53 0.75
C ASP A 374 11.93 18.81 0.19
N ALA A 375 10.61 18.98 0.29
CA ALA A 375 9.94 20.23 -0.06
C ALA A 375 10.28 21.36 0.90
N VAL A 376 10.33 21.11 2.22
CA VAL A 376 10.80 22.09 3.21
C VAL A 376 12.22 22.53 2.86
N ARG A 377 13.11 21.57 2.55
CA ARG A 377 14.51 21.85 2.19
C ARG A 377 14.64 22.59 0.87
N SER A 378 13.88 22.20 -0.15
CA SER A 378 14.04 22.67 -1.53
C SER A 378 13.25 23.95 -1.81
N LEU A 379 12.08 24.10 -1.19
CA LEU A 379 11.12 25.17 -1.47
C LEU A 379 10.95 26.15 -0.30
N GLY A 380 11.46 25.82 0.88
CA GLY A 380 11.29 26.62 2.10
C GLY A 380 9.82 26.73 2.54
N VAL A 381 9.00 25.74 2.23
CA VAL A 381 7.60 25.71 2.66
C VAL A 381 7.48 25.37 4.13
N VAL A 382 6.41 25.83 4.76
CA VAL A 382 6.09 25.60 6.17
C VAL A 382 4.61 25.24 6.25
N THR A 383 4.26 24.29 7.12
CA THR A 383 2.88 23.94 7.44
C THR A 383 2.44 24.58 8.75
N ASP A 384 1.14 24.70 8.96
CA ASP A 384 0.55 25.14 10.22
C ASP A 384 0.44 24.01 11.27
N GLU A 385 -0.26 24.28 12.37
CA GLU A 385 -0.53 23.32 13.46
C GLU A 385 -1.32 22.07 13.01
N ARG A 386 -1.91 22.10 11.80
CA ARG A 386 -2.72 21.03 11.19
C ARG A 386 -1.95 20.22 10.15
N GLY A 387 -0.68 20.59 9.89
CA GLY A 387 0.10 20.00 8.81
C GLY A 387 -0.29 20.51 7.42
N LEU A 388 -1.05 21.61 7.34
CA LEU A 388 -1.52 22.19 6.08
C LEU A 388 -0.65 23.37 5.65
N LEU A 389 -0.49 23.54 4.33
CA LEU A 389 0.13 24.69 3.71
C LEU A 389 -0.80 25.92 3.84
N PRO A 390 -0.25 27.12 4.11
CA PRO A 390 -1.04 28.29 4.45
C PRO A 390 -1.73 28.96 3.25
N SER A 391 -1.39 28.56 2.02
CA SER A 391 -1.94 29.17 0.82
C SER A 391 -1.93 28.24 -0.39
N ARG A 392 -2.82 28.55 -1.33
CA ARG A 392 -2.86 27.96 -2.67
C ARG A 392 -1.50 28.02 -3.37
N ASP A 393 -0.85 29.19 -3.39
CA ASP A 393 0.44 29.38 -4.06
C ASP A 393 1.51 28.44 -3.50
N ALA A 394 1.51 28.20 -2.18
CA ALA A 394 2.43 27.25 -1.57
C ALA A 394 2.14 25.81 -2.03
N ALA A 395 0.88 25.42 -2.06
CA ALA A 395 0.47 24.09 -2.53
C ALA A 395 0.74 23.88 -4.03
N GLU A 396 0.48 24.86 -4.88
CA GLU A 396 0.81 24.81 -6.31
C GLU A 396 2.32 24.67 -6.54
N ARG A 397 3.15 25.41 -5.79
CA ARG A 397 4.61 25.26 -5.86
C ARG A 397 5.08 23.87 -5.47
N VAL A 398 4.51 23.30 -4.40
CA VAL A 398 4.85 21.94 -3.94
C VAL A 398 4.39 20.89 -4.95
N ALA A 399 3.17 21.00 -5.47
CA ALA A 399 2.64 20.08 -6.48
C ALA A 399 3.45 20.13 -7.78
N ALA A 400 3.77 21.34 -8.27
CA ALA A 400 4.60 21.51 -9.46
C ALA A 400 6.00 20.91 -9.26
N TRP A 401 6.63 21.18 -8.11
CA TRP A 401 7.92 20.60 -7.76
C TRP A 401 7.85 19.07 -7.69
N ALA A 402 6.87 18.50 -6.99
CA ALA A 402 6.70 17.06 -6.86
C ALA A 402 6.52 16.39 -8.24
N ASN A 403 5.78 17.01 -9.16
CA ASN A 403 5.62 16.52 -10.53
C ASN A 403 6.90 16.60 -11.40
N THR A 404 7.93 17.34 -10.97
CA THR A 404 9.24 17.34 -11.65
C THR A 404 10.16 16.23 -11.17
N LEU A 405 9.83 15.59 -10.06
CA LEU A 405 10.63 14.52 -9.50
C LEU A 405 10.34 13.21 -10.25
N GLY A 406 11.41 12.51 -10.64
CA GLY A 406 11.30 11.22 -11.34
C GLY A 406 11.21 10.02 -10.40
N ASP A 407 11.39 10.24 -9.11
CA ASP A 407 11.49 9.24 -8.04
C ASP A 407 10.31 9.26 -7.07
N THR A 408 9.26 10.04 -7.35
CA THR A 408 8.02 10.00 -6.57
C THR A 408 7.08 8.91 -7.07
N LYS A 409 6.00 8.65 -6.32
CA LYS A 409 4.89 7.84 -6.83
C LYS A 409 4.43 8.37 -8.20
N PRO A 410 4.07 7.47 -9.15
CA PRO A 410 3.74 7.83 -10.52
C PRO A 410 2.33 8.41 -10.65
N VAL A 411 2.01 9.41 -9.83
CA VAL A 411 0.73 10.11 -9.76
C VAL A 411 0.89 11.54 -10.20
N THR A 412 -0.18 12.16 -10.67
CA THR A 412 -0.21 13.62 -10.83
C THR A 412 -0.44 14.25 -9.46
N TRP A 413 0.55 14.96 -8.95
CA TRP A 413 0.40 15.75 -7.73
C TRP A 413 -0.40 17.01 -8.00
N PHE A 414 -1.40 17.31 -7.17
CA PHE A 414 -2.25 18.48 -7.28
C PHE A 414 -2.49 19.15 -5.92
N PRO A 415 -2.66 20.48 -5.90
CA PRO A 415 -3.07 21.20 -4.71
C PRO A 415 -4.55 20.95 -4.40
N ALA A 416 -4.90 20.85 -3.13
CA ALA A 416 -6.28 20.78 -2.67
C ALA A 416 -6.48 21.64 -1.43
N ALA A 417 -7.61 22.34 -1.36
CA ALA A 417 -8.03 23.06 -0.15
C ALA A 417 -8.94 22.17 0.69
N LEU A 418 -8.79 22.25 2.01
CA LEU A 418 -9.69 21.59 2.96
C LEU A 418 -10.61 22.61 3.61
N ILE A 419 -11.90 22.30 3.60
CA ILE A 419 -12.95 23.05 4.29
C ILE A 419 -13.41 22.22 5.48
N GLU A 420 -13.52 22.82 6.65
CA GLU A 420 -13.98 22.21 7.90
C GLU A 420 -15.27 22.88 8.37
N TRP A 421 -16.21 22.11 8.91
CA TRP A 421 -17.36 22.64 9.63
C TRP A 421 -17.14 22.51 11.13
N ASP A 422 -17.38 23.59 11.88
CA ASP A 422 -17.38 23.61 13.35
C ASP A 422 -18.60 22.87 13.96
N ILE A 423 -19.17 21.92 13.21
CA ILE A 423 -20.28 21.07 13.63
C ILE A 423 -19.66 19.72 14.03
N PRO A 424 -19.44 19.46 15.32
CA PRO A 424 -19.04 18.13 15.75
C PRO A 424 -20.13 17.14 15.33
N VAL A 425 -19.73 15.93 14.92
CA VAL A 425 -20.70 14.91 14.51
C VAL A 425 -21.49 14.45 15.73
N GLU A 426 -22.69 15.00 15.91
CA GLU A 426 -23.57 14.64 17.03
C GLU A 426 -24.10 13.22 16.85
N SER A 427 -23.68 12.31 17.72
CA SER A 427 -24.33 11.02 17.88
C SER A 427 -25.75 11.24 18.44
N ARG A 428 -26.77 11.13 17.59
CA ARG A 428 -28.20 11.24 17.98
C ARG A 428 -28.72 10.05 18.80
N PHE A 429 -27.87 9.08 19.13
CA PHE A 429 -28.28 7.90 19.86
C PHE A 429 -28.45 8.19 21.36
N VAL A 430 -29.70 8.27 21.84
CA VAL A 430 -30.01 8.16 23.27
C VAL A 430 -29.62 6.74 23.69
N PRO A 431 -28.88 6.52 24.80
CA PRO A 431 -28.47 5.20 25.22
C PRO A 431 -29.69 4.33 25.53
N ILE A 432 -30.18 3.56 24.55
CA ILE A 432 -30.96 2.37 24.84
C ILE A 432 -29.93 1.35 25.32
N THR A 433 -30.14 0.79 26.52
CA THR A 433 -29.29 -0.23 27.15
C THR A 433 -29.36 -1.58 26.41
N THR A 434 -29.29 -1.55 25.09
CA THR A 434 -29.16 -2.71 24.20
C THR A 434 -27.94 -2.47 23.30
N GLY A 435 -27.06 -3.48 23.25
CA GLY A 435 -25.70 -3.37 22.72
C GLY A 435 -25.62 -3.03 21.24
N ALA A 436 -25.68 -1.74 20.90
CA ALA A 436 -25.13 -1.25 19.64
C ALA A 436 -23.59 -1.31 19.68
N PRO A 437 -22.92 -1.55 18.54
CA PRO A 437 -21.47 -1.69 18.48
C PRO A 437 -20.77 -0.40 18.94
N GLN A 438 -19.88 -0.53 19.92
CA GLN A 438 -18.88 0.50 20.20
C GLN A 438 -17.85 0.49 19.07
N LEU A 439 -17.41 1.66 18.60
CA LEU A 439 -16.18 1.74 17.82
C LEU A 439 -15.05 1.12 18.68
N PRO A 440 -14.23 0.20 18.12
CA PRO A 440 -13.06 -0.28 18.85
C PRO A 440 -12.17 0.92 19.21
N PRO A 441 -11.47 0.89 20.37
CA PRO A 441 -10.56 1.97 20.75
C PRO A 441 -9.58 2.23 19.61
N GLN A 442 -9.58 3.47 19.10
CA GLN A 442 -8.81 3.86 17.93
C GLN A 442 -7.31 3.79 18.21
N GLN A 443 -6.56 3.28 17.22
CA GLN A 443 -5.12 3.17 17.29
C GLN A 443 -4.49 4.26 16.43
N PRO A 444 -3.37 4.85 16.88
CA PRO A 444 -2.74 5.88 16.08
C PRO A 444 -2.34 5.40 14.67
N TRP A 445 -2.30 6.27 13.66
CA TRP A 445 -1.93 5.84 12.29
C TRP A 445 -0.50 5.32 12.19
N TRP A 446 0.42 5.79 13.03
CA TRP A 446 1.76 5.18 13.09
C TRP A 446 1.68 3.74 13.62
N ASP A 447 0.77 3.45 14.56
CA ASP A 447 0.46 2.09 14.98
C ASP A 447 -0.27 1.31 13.88
N ARG A 448 -1.04 1.95 12.98
CA ARG A 448 -1.64 1.31 11.78
C ARG A 448 -0.61 1.03 10.68
N LEU A 449 0.37 1.89 10.45
CA LEU A 449 1.54 1.57 9.61
C LEU A 449 2.34 0.40 10.20
N VAL A 450 2.41 0.32 11.53
CA VAL A 450 3.10 -0.76 12.27
C VAL A 450 2.23 -2.03 12.41
N ARG A 451 0.88 -1.96 12.33
CA ARG A 451 -0.08 -3.09 12.42
C ARG A 451 -0.68 -3.55 11.09
N ARG A 452 -0.72 -2.76 10.02
CA ARG A 452 -0.74 -3.31 8.65
C ARG A 452 0.52 -4.17 8.41
N ALA A 453 1.56 -3.99 9.25
CA ALA A 453 2.69 -4.90 9.39
C ALA A 453 2.55 -6.02 10.46
N ARG A 454 1.43 -6.14 11.20
CA ARG A 454 1.11 -7.19 12.21
C ARG A 454 -0.41 -7.35 12.42
N PRO A 455 -1.10 -8.47 12.07
CA PRO A 455 -2.46 -8.71 12.50
C PRO A 455 -2.57 -9.09 13.95
N THR A 456 -3.72 -8.67 14.39
CA THR A 456 -4.51 -9.20 15.47
C THR A 456 -5.42 -10.33 14.99
N SER A 457 -5.21 -11.54 15.51
CA SER A 457 -6.27 -12.54 15.67
C SER A 457 -7.16 -12.18 16.88
N ARG A 458 -8.47 -12.30 16.75
CA ARG A 458 -9.40 -12.65 17.84
C ARG A 458 -10.54 -13.47 17.23
N GLY A 459 -10.90 -14.63 17.80
CA GLY A 459 -11.76 -14.70 18.97
C GLY A 459 -12.91 -15.70 18.70
N PRO A 460 -13.74 -16.03 19.70
CA PRO A 460 -13.98 -17.42 20.09
C PRO A 460 -15.12 -18.14 19.34
N ALA A 461 -14.95 -19.46 19.26
CA ALA A 461 -15.85 -20.44 18.68
C ALA A 461 -17.27 -20.41 19.26
N ARG A 462 -18.27 -20.40 18.37
CA ARG A 462 -19.63 -20.89 18.67
C ARG A 462 -19.65 -22.41 18.50
N GLN A 463 -19.97 -23.12 19.58
CA GLN A 463 -20.29 -24.54 19.53
C GLN A 463 -21.62 -24.77 18.80
N ALA A 464 -21.61 -25.72 17.88
CA ALA A 464 -22.79 -26.41 17.35
C ALA A 464 -22.49 -27.93 17.28
N PRO A 465 -23.51 -28.79 17.22
CA PRO A 465 -23.55 -30.08 17.89
C PRO A 465 -22.91 -31.25 17.10
N SER A 466 -22.56 -32.31 17.81
CA SER A 466 -22.03 -33.57 17.27
C SER A 466 -22.95 -34.21 16.21
N PRO A 467 -22.39 -34.77 15.12
CA PRO A 467 -23.16 -35.53 14.15
C PRO A 467 -23.21 -37.01 14.50
N THR A 468 -24.43 -37.56 14.39
CA THR A 468 -24.69 -39.00 14.34
C THR A 468 -24.24 -39.55 12.99
N ALA A 469 -23.62 -40.72 13.03
CA ALA A 469 -23.10 -41.50 11.92
C ALA A 469 -24.11 -41.83 10.81
N VAL A 470 -23.66 -41.85 9.56
CA VAL A 470 -24.17 -42.77 8.52
C VAL A 470 -23.04 -43.21 7.59
N LEU A 471 -22.76 -44.52 7.65
CA LEU A 471 -22.04 -45.34 6.66
C LEU A 471 -22.84 -45.42 5.34
N GLY A 472 -22.18 -45.51 4.19
CA GLY A 472 -22.86 -46.09 3.04
C GLY A 472 -22.23 -45.98 1.65
N ARG A 473 -21.33 -46.94 1.36
CA ARG A 473 -21.21 -47.69 0.10
C ARG A 473 -20.79 -46.97 -1.20
N SER A 474 -19.54 -47.27 -1.53
CA SER A 474 -19.01 -47.65 -2.85
C SER A 474 -19.96 -48.48 -3.72
N THR A 475 -20.07 -48.06 -4.99
CA THR A 475 -20.14 -48.95 -6.15
C THR A 475 -19.31 -48.36 -7.29
N SER A 476 -18.34 -49.15 -7.73
CA SER A 476 -17.50 -49.00 -8.91
C SER A 476 -18.19 -49.61 -10.13
N GLU A 477 -18.20 -48.92 -11.26
CA GLU A 477 -18.34 -49.47 -12.62
C GLU A 477 -17.83 -48.40 -13.62
N GLU A 478 -16.72 -48.70 -14.30
CA GLU A 478 -16.61 -48.89 -15.76
C GLU A 478 -16.74 -47.62 -16.62
N PHE A 479 -15.66 -47.24 -17.31
CA PHE A 479 -15.55 -47.51 -18.76
C PHE A 479 -14.19 -47.04 -19.30
N ALA A 480 -13.45 -47.96 -19.91
CA ALA A 480 -12.31 -47.68 -20.76
C ALA A 480 -12.74 -47.64 -22.23
N GLY A 481 -12.22 -46.65 -22.95
CA GLY A 481 -11.71 -46.82 -24.31
C GLY A 481 -12.71 -46.80 -25.47
N ARG A 482 -12.55 -45.79 -26.33
CA ARG A 482 -12.44 -46.01 -27.77
C ARG A 482 -11.75 -44.82 -28.46
N ALA A 483 -10.60 -45.13 -29.05
CA ALA A 483 -10.05 -44.39 -30.17
C ALA A 483 -10.79 -44.82 -31.44
N GLU A 484 -11.04 -43.87 -32.36
CA GLU A 484 -10.98 -44.14 -33.80
C GLU A 484 -10.87 -42.82 -34.58
N SER A 485 -10.09 -42.94 -35.64
CA SER A 485 -9.60 -41.95 -36.60
C SER A 485 -10.66 -41.45 -37.58
N SER A 486 -10.60 -40.15 -37.92
CA SER A 486 -10.61 -39.60 -39.30
C SER A 486 -10.21 -38.13 -39.27
#